data_AF-A0AB39SE40-F1
#
_entry.id   AF-A0AB39SE40-F1
#
_cell.length_a   1.000
_cell.length_b   1.000
_cell.length_c   1.000
_cell.angle_alpha   90.00
_cell.angle_beta   90.00
_cell.angle_gamma   90.00
#
_symmetry.space_group_name_H-M   'P 1'
#
loop_
_entity.id
_entity.type
_entity.pdbx_description
1 polymer ?
#
loop_
_entity_poly.entity_id
_entity_poly.type
_entity_poly.pdbx_seq_one_letter_code
_entity_poly.pdbx_strand_id
1 'polypeptide(L)'
;MNRPAVPRPLTEAEVIEAEAELGVTFPSEYRHYLLQVSSGGAVEQLEKTENGWWWAGNSTKRRDLLPLPFPHPDTYEDADDEFYRRLPRAEDYADEDAFSESMNGWNTEYWDFNERKTAGSFVAKEHGCGFATLLVITGPFAGTLWWDGRATSDLIIPLSLDHAGGARPVTFGEWLGRDSWDLLPPGWGRA
;
A
#
# COMPACT_ATOMS: atom_id res chain seq x y z
N MET A 1 0.43 -17.19 -25.17
CA MET A 1 0.95 -16.91 -23.82
C MET A 1 0.09 -17.69 -22.84
N ASN A 2 0.71 -18.56 -22.05
CA ASN A 2 0.00 -19.37 -21.05
C ASN A 2 -0.45 -18.42 -19.93
N ARG A 3 -1.76 -18.23 -19.75
CA ARG A 3 -2.27 -17.45 -18.62
C ARG A 3 -1.85 -18.19 -17.35
N PRO A 4 -1.16 -17.57 -16.39
CA PRO A 4 -0.80 -18.27 -15.15
C PRO A 4 -2.08 -18.83 -14.52
N ALA A 5 -1.99 -20.05 -13.98
CA ALA A 5 -3.10 -20.67 -13.30
C ALA A 5 -3.50 -19.79 -12.11
N VAL A 6 -4.80 -19.52 -11.96
CA VAL A 6 -5.30 -18.75 -10.82
C VAL A 6 -5.01 -19.57 -9.55
N PRO A 7 -4.37 -18.99 -8.52
CA PRO A 7 -4.09 -19.70 -7.28
C PRO A 7 -5.37 -20.27 -6.67
N ARG A 8 -5.28 -21.42 -6.00
CA ARG A 8 -6.45 -22.01 -5.33
C ARG A 8 -6.94 -21.10 -4.19
N PRO A 9 -8.24 -21.14 -3.84
CA PRO A 9 -8.69 -20.60 -2.57
C PRO A 9 -7.98 -21.28 -1.39
N LEU A 10 -7.81 -20.51 -0.32
CA LEU A 10 -7.31 -20.97 0.97
C LEU A 10 -8.43 -21.67 1.75
N THR A 11 -8.05 -22.57 2.64
CA THR A 11 -8.94 -23.15 3.64
C THR A 11 -9.13 -22.21 4.82
N GLU A 12 -10.21 -22.42 5.58
CA GLU A 12 -10.46 -21.67 6.83
C GLU A 12 -9.28 -21.77 7.81
N ALA A 13 -8.64 -22.94 7.90
CA ALA A 13 -7.49 -23.16 8.77
C ALA A 13 -6.26 -22.36 8.33
N GLU A 14 -6.01 -22.28 7.02
CA GLU A 14 -4.90 -21.48 6.46
C GLU A 14 -5.14 -19.98 6.66
N VAL A 15 -6.37 -19.51 6.49
CA VAL A 15 -6.72 -18.10 6.73
C VAL A 15 -6.55 -17.75 8.21
N ILE A 16 -7.03 -18.59 9.13
CA ILE A 16 -6.84 -18.39 10.57
C ILE A 16 -5.35 -18.38 10.95
N GLU A 17 -4.56 -19.28 10.37
CA GLU A 17 -3.11 -19.31 10.59
C GLU A 17 -2.45 -18.03 10.08
N ALA A 18 -2.80 -17.57 8.88
CA ALA A 18 -2.28 -16.33 8.31
C ALA A 18 -2.64 -15.10 9.16
N GLU A 19 -3.91 -14.97 9.57
CA GLU A 19 -4.38 -13.89 10.46
C GLU A 19 -3.59 -13.88 11.79
N ALA A 20 -3.40 -15.07 12.40
CA ALA A 20 -2.65 -15.21 13.64
C ALA A 20 -1.17 -14.86 13.50
N GLU A 21 -0.51 -15.33 12.43
CA GLU A 21 0.93 -15.08 12.20
C GLU A 21 1.19 -13.61 11.82
N LEU A 22 0.29 -13.00 11.06
CA LEU A 22 0.39 -11.59 10.66
C LEU A 22 -0.08 -10.63 11.75
N GLY A 23 -0.73 -11.13 12.81
CA GLY A 23 -1.24 -10.31 13.91
C GLY A 23 -2.40 -9.39 13.51
N VAL A 24 -3.22 -9.80 12.55
CA VAL A 24 -4.31 -9.00 11.99
C VAL A 24 -5.59 -9.82 11.84
N THR A 25 -6.70 -9.15 11.57
CA THR A 25 -7.92 -9.80 11.08
C THR A 25 -8.20 -9.27 9.69
N PHE A 26 -8.42 -10.16 8.72
CA PHE A 26 -8.69 -9.74 7.36
C PHE A 26 -10.08 -9.11 7.24
N PRO A 27 -10.24 -8.03 6.46
CA PRO A 27 -11.54 -7.47 6.15
C PRO A 27 -12.47 -8.54 5.54
N SER A 28 -13.75 -8.54 5.92
CA SER A 28 -14.70 -9.62 5.60
C SER A 28 -14.80 -9.95 4.12
N GLU A 29 -14.82 -8.94 3.25
CA GLU A 29 -14.88 -9.12 1.80
C GLU A 29 -13.59 -9.75 1.24
N TYR A 30 -12.43 -9.32 1.74
CA TYR A 30 -11.14 -9.89 1.36
C TYR A 30 -10.98 -11.33 1.87
N ARG A 31 -11.39 -11.58 3.12
CA ARG A 31 -11.45 -12.93 3.71
C ARG A 31 -12.34 -13.87 2.90
N HIS A 32 -13.51 -13.39 2.47
CA HIS A 32 -14.40 -14.14 1.59
C HIS A 32 -13.74 -14.48 0.26
N TYR A 33 -13.02 -13.53 -0.35
CA TYR A 33 -12.27 -13.76 -1.58
C TYR A 33 -11.21 -14.85 -1.42
N LEU A 34 -10.43 -14.80 -0.35
CA LEU A 34 -9.40 -15.81 -0.05
C LEU A 34 -9.99 -17.22 0.06
N LEU A 35 -11.16 -17.35 0.68
CA LEU A 35 -11.82 -18.63 0.94
C LEU A 35 -12.58 -19.20 -0.27
N GLN A 36 -13.17 -18.33 -1.10
CA GLN A 36 -14.14 -18.75 -2.12
C GLN A 36 -13.66 -18.53 -3.55
N VAL A 37 -12.74 -17.61 -3.79
CA VAL A 37 -12.34 -17.18 -5.14
C VAL A 37 -10.91 -17.61 -5.44
N SER A 38 -9.92 -17.10 -4.69
CA SER A 38 -8.51 -17.40 -4.89
C SER A 38 -7.65 -16.80 -3.79
N SER A 39 -6.47 -17.37 -3.55
CA SER A 39 -5.43 -16.70 -2.75
C SER A 39 -4.71 -15.57 -3.49
N GLY A 40 -4.92 -15.38 -4.79
CA GLY A 40 -4.26 -14.36 -5.61
C GLY A 40 -4.95 -14.12 -6.96
N GLY A 41 -4.26 -13.54 -7.94
CA GLY A 41 -4.79 -13.30 -9.29
C GLY A 41 -5.33 -11.88 -9.49
N ALA A 42 -6.51 -11.57 -8.97
CA ALA A 42 -7.02 -10.18 -9.00
C ALA A 42 -6.22 -9.27 -8.05
N VAL A 43 -5.63 -9.88 -7.02
CA VAL A 43 -4.67 -9.27 -6.10
C VAL A 43 -3.40 -10.11 -6.01
N GLU A 44 -2.34 -9.53 -5.47
CA GLU A 44 -1.11 -10.24 -5.10
C GLU A 44 -1.42 -11.45 -4.24
N GLN A 45 -0.72 -12.56 -4.52
CA GLN A 45 -1.03 -13.85 -3.93
C GLN A 45 -0.61 -13.92 -2.47
N LEU A 46 -1.54 -14.17 -1.55
CA LEU A 46 -1.20 -14.56 -0.18
C LEU A 46 -0.73 -16.01 -0.17
N GLU A 47 0.50 -16.25 0.28
CA GLU A 47 1.09 -17.57 0.33
C GLU A 47 1.95 -17.80 1.58
N LYS A 48 2.08 -19.07 1.95
CA LYS A 48 2.98 -19.49 3.03
C LYS A 48 4.30 -19.95 2.42
N THR A 49 5.38 -19.28 2.79
CA THR A 49 6.74 -19.61 2.39
C THR A 49 7.56 -20.10 3.59
N GLU A 50 8.84 -20.38 3.40
CA GLU A 50 9.78 -20.67 4.51
C GLU A 50 9.89 -19.51 5.50
N ASN A 51 9.61 -18.28 5.05
CA ASN A 51 9.61 -17.08 5.88
C ASN A 51 8.23 -16.80 6.51
N GLY A 52 7.27 -17.73 6.37
CA GLY A 52 5.91 -17.58 6.87
C GLY A 52 4.93 -17.03 5.84
N TRP A 53 3.76 -16.61 6.32
CA TRP A 53 2.67 -16.03 5.52
C TRP A 53 3.02 -14.62 5.05
N TRP A 54 2.94 -14.38 3.75
CA TRP A 54 3.12 -13.05 3.16
C TRP A 54 2.50 -12.97 1.75
N TRP A 55 2.26 -11.76 1.26
CA TRP A 55 1.84 -11.55 -0.12
C TRP A 55 3.06 -11.60 -1.05
N ALA A 56 2.95 -12.38 -2.13
CA ALA A 56 3.94 -12.43 -3.19
C ALA A 56 4.19 -11.02 -3.74
N GLY A 57 5.46 -10.73 -4.06
CA GLY A 57 5.88 -9.43 -4.59
C GLY A 57 5.90 -8.27 -3.58
N ASN A 58 5.31 -8.42 -2.39
CA ASN A 58 5.30 -7.36 -1.38
C ASN A 58 6.62 -7.30 -0.60
N SER A 59 7.11 -6.09 -0.33
CA SER A 59 8.30 -5.86 0.48
C SER A 59 8.12 -6.36 1.91
N THR A 60 9.07 -7.16 2.40
CA THR A 60 9.06 -7.65 3.79
C THR A 60 9.21 -6.53 4.82
N LYS A 61 9.72 -5.35 4.43
CA LYS A 61 9.81 -4.17 5.30
C LYS A 61 8.44 -3.69 5.81
N ARG A 62 7.36 -4.01 5.09
CA ARG A 62 5.98 -3.64 5.47
C ARG A 62 5.37 -4.59 6.49
N ARG A 63 5.99 -5.74 6.76
CA ARG A 63 5.42 -6.77 7.64
C ARG A 63 5.18 -6.23 9.05
N ASP A 64 6.15 -5.50 9.59
CA ASP A 64 6.06 -4.92 10.94
C ASP A 64 5.08 -3.73 10.99
N LEU A 65 4.73 -3.15 9.84
CA LEU A 65 3.79 -2.04 9.73
C LEU A 65 2.34 -2.50 9.54
N LEU A 66 2.11 -3.77 9.16
CA LEU A 66 0.78 -4.31 8.86
C LEU A 66 -0.20 -4.27 10.07
N PRO A 67 0.23 -4.50 11.33
CA PRO A 67 -0.67 -4.39 12.48
C PRO A 67 -0.96 -2.96 12.94
N LEU A 68 -0.28 -1.96 12.37
CA LEU A 68 -0.53 -0.56 12.69
C LEU A 68 -1.72 -0.04 11.88
N PRO A 69 -2.51 0.91 12.40
CA PRO A 69 -3.62 1.49 11.65
C PRO A 69 -3.11 2.24 10.42
N PHE A 70 -3.80 2.08 9.29
CA PHE A 70 -3.53 2.89 8.10
C PHE A 70 -3.80 4.37 8.37
N PRO A 71 -2.79 5.25 8.21
CA PRO A 71 -2.95 6.67 8.47
C PRO A 71 -3.74 7.33 7.35
N HIS A 72 -4.63 8.26 7.70
CA HIS A 72 -5.29 9.08 6.70
C HIS A 72 -4.28 10.08 6.10
N PRO A 73 -4.29 10.36 4.79
CA PRO A 73 -3.33 11.29 4.19
C PRO A 73 -3.20 12.65 4.90
N ASP A 74 -4.33 13.27 5.26
CA ASP A 74 -4.35 14.54 5.99
C ASP A 74 -3.66 14.49 7.38
N THR A 75 -3.41 13.31 7.94
CA THR A 75 -2.81 13.17 9.29
C THR A 75 -1.30 13.34 9.31
N TYR A 76 -0.64 13.28 8.15
CA TYR A 76 0.82 13.40 8.05
C TYR A 76 1.28 14.62 7.22
N GLU A 77 0.39 15.53 6.84
CA GLU A 77 0.73 16.74 6.09
C GLU A 77 1.73 17.64 6.84
N ASP A 78 1.45 17.96 8.12
CA ASP A 78 2.37 18.75 8.96
C ASP A 78 3.73 18.06 9.16
N ALA A 79 3.72 16.71 9.27
CA ALA A 79 4.92 15.91 9.44
C ALA A 79 5.76 15.86 8.15
N ASP A 80 5.11 15.82 6.98
CA ASP A 80 5.76 15.96 5.68
C ASP A 80 6.45 17.32 5.60
N ASP A 81 5.72 18.40 5.88
CA ASP A 81 6.26 19.76 5.85
C ASP A 81 7.45 19.92 6.81
N GLU A 82 7.40 19.34 7.99
CA GLU A 82 8.54 19.29 8.91
C GLU A 82 9.72 18.49 8.37
N PHE A 83 9.45 17.35 7.74
CA PHE A 83 10.47 16.50 7.15
C PHE A 83 11.21 17.20 6.01
N TYR A 84 10.49 17.82 5.09
CA TYR A 84 11.07 18.53 3.95
C TYR A 84 11.76 19.85 4.34
N ARG A 85 11.35 20.49 5.45
CA ARG A 85 12.11 21.63 6.00
C ARG A 85 13.56 21.26 6.40
N ARG A 86 13.83 20.00 6.69
CA ARG A 86 15.16 19.47 7.02
C ARG A 86 15.93 18.95 5.80
N LEU A 87 15.39 19.08 4.59
CA LEU A 87 16.07 18.66 3.37
C LEU A 87 17.43 19.38 3.27
N PRO A 88 18.56 18.65 3.22
CA PRO A 88 19.88 19.26 3.08
C PRO A 88 19.95 20.10 1.81
N ARG A 89 20.50 21.31 1.91
CA ARG A 89 20.73 22.19 0.76
C ARG A 89 22.22 22.31 0.53
N ALA A 90 22.65 22.19 -0.72
CA ALA A 90 24.08 22.24 -1.05
C ALA A 90 24.77 23.54 -0.57
N GLU A 91 24.04 24.65 -0.50
CA GLU A 91 24.54 25.96 -0.02
C GLU A 91 24.91 25.99 1.46
N ASP A 92 24.41 25.05 2.26
CA ASP A 92 24.67 24.98 3.71
C ASP A 92 25.96 24.22 4.07
N TYR A 93 26.66 23.64 3.08
CA TYR A 93 27.82 22.77 3.29
C TYR A 93 29.10 23.35 2.68
N ALA A 94 30.23 23.06 3.34
CA ALA A 94 31.54 23.55 2.92
C ALA A 94 32.06 22.87 1.64
N ASP A 95 31.65 21.62 1.41
CA ASP A 95 32.05 20.80 0.27
C ASP A 95 30.98 19.75 -0.10
N GLU A 96 31.17 19.13 -1.26
CA GLU A 96 30.25 18.16 -1.84
C GLU A 96 30.18 16.85 -1.05
N ASP A 97 31.29 16.42 -0.43
CA ASP A 97 31.35 15.18 0.34
C ASP A 97 30.47 15.29 1.61
N ALA A 98 30.56 16.42 2.32
CA ALA A 98 29.73 16.70 3.49
C ALA A 98 28.23 16.81 3.14
N PHE A 99 27.91 17.43 2.00
CA PHE A 99 26.54 17.49 1.48
C PHE A 99 26.01 16.09 1.14
N SER A 100 26.81 15.28 0.44
CA SER A 100 26.46 13.91 0.04
C SER A 100 26.18 13.01 1.25
N GLU A 101 27.01 13.08 2.29
CA GLU A 101 26.80 12.34 3.54
C GLU A 101 25.47 12.72 4.21
N SER A 102 25.18 14.02 4.31
CA SER A 102 23.92 14.52 4.88
C SER A 102 22.70 14.11 4.05
N MET A 103 22.79 14.22 2.72
CA MET A 103 21.74 13.77 1.79
C MET A 103 21.47 12.26 1.91
N ASN A 104 22.51 11.44 2.07
CA ASN A 104 22.34 9.99 2.26
C ASN A 104 21.64 9.66 3.58
N GLY A 105 21.95 10.39 4.65
CA GLY A 105 21.25 10.29 5.92
C GLY A 105 19.77 10.64 5.78
N TRP A 106 19.47 11.80 5.17
CA TRP A 106 18.10 12.25 4.92
C TRP A 106 17.32 11.26 4.03
N ASN A 107 17.93 10.74 2.96
CA ASN A 107 17.31 9.74 2.09
C ASN A 107 16.98 8.44 2.83
N THR A 108 17.83 8.00 3.74
CA THR A 108 17.56 6.81 4.56
C THR A 108 16.35 7.03 5.45
N GLU A 109 16.29 8.18 6.13
CA GLU A 109 15.14 8.57 6.97
C GLU A 109 13.86 8.74 6.12
N TYR A 110 13.99 9.26 4.90
CA TYR A 110 12.90 9.48 3.96
C TYR A 110 12.19 8.19 3.59
N TRP A 111 12.94 7.12 3.33
CA TRP A 111 12.37 5.81 3.01
C TRP A 111 11.56 5.24 4.17
N ASP A 112 12.11 5.28 5.39
CA ASP A 112 11.42 4.77 6.58
C ASP A 112 10.17 5.61 6.90
N PHE A 113 10.28 6.93 6.76
CA PHE A 113 9.16 7.84 6.94
C PHE A 113 8.05 7.60 5.91
N ASN A 114 8.40 7.41 4.63
CA ASN A 114 7.42 7.11 3.59
C ASN A 114 6.75 5.75 3.77
N GLU A 115 7.48 4.70 4.12
CA GLU A 115 6.88 3.37 4.32
C GLU A 115 5.77 3.39 5.40
N ARG A 116 5.90 4.23 6.43
CA ARG A 116 4.86 4.41 7.46
C ARG A 116 3.54 4.97 6.92
N LYS A 117 3.54 5.71 5.82
CA LYS A 117 2.31 6.21 5.16
C LYS A 117 1.45 5.05 4.60
N THR A 118 2.04 3.87 4.41
CA THR A 118 1.34 2.66 3.95
C THR A 118 1.13 1.62 5.05
N ALA A 119 1.36 1.98 6.31
CA ALA A 119 1.09 1.11 7.45
C ALA A 119 -0.33 0.56 7.41
N GLY A 120 -0.55 -0.64 7.95
CA GLY A 120 -1.88 -1.25 7.93
C GLY A 120 -2.37 -1.73 6.57
N SER A 121 -1.56 -1.67 5.52
CA SER A 121 -1.93 -2.08 4.16
C SER A 121 -0.88 -2.98 3.51
N PHE A 122 -1.27 -3.64 2.43
CA PHE A 122 -0.34 -4.29 1.50
C PHE A 122 -0.63 -3.84 0.08
N VAL A 123 0.33 -4.04 -0.83
CA VAL A 123 0.11 -3.84 -2.25
C VAL A 123 -0.75 -4.97 -2.78
N ALA A 124 -2.00 -4.65 -3.04
CA ALA A 124 -2.95 -5.55 -3.66
C ALA A 124 -2.65 -5.73 -5.15
N LYS A 125 -2.15 -4.70 -5.83
CA LYS A 125 -1.81 -4.78 -7.25
C LYS A 125 -0.77 -3.75 -7.63
N GLU A 126 0.31 -4.18 -8.27
CA GLU A 126 1.30 -3.30 -8.90
C GLU A 126 0.83 -2.83 -10.29
N HIS A 127 1.08 -1.56 -10.62
CA HIS A 127 0.80 -0.98 -11.94
C HIS A 127 2.05 -0.55 -12.70
N GLY A 128 3.24 -0.75 -12.11
CA GLY A 128 4.52 -0.30 -12.66
C GLY A 128 4.76 1.19 -12.41
N CYS A 129 5.96 1.67 -12.76
CA CYS A 129 6.38 3.07 -12.55
C CYS A 129 6.27 3.56 -11.09
N GLY A 130 6.26 2.64 -10.12
CA GLY A 130 6.10 2.96 -8.69
C GLY A 130 4.65 3.21 -8.26
N PHE A 131 3.66 2.92 -9.13
CA PHE A 131 2.25 2.99 -8.79
C PHE A 131 1.70 1.65 -8.32
N ALA A 132 0.89 1.68 -7.28
CA ALA A 132 0.27 0.49 -6.71
C ALA A 132 -1.16 0.78 -6.21
N THR A 133 -1.99 -0.25 -6.20
CA THR A 133 -3.22 -0.25 -5.41
C THR A 133 -2.94 -0.90 -4.06
N LEU A 134 -3.24 -0.18 -2.99
CA LEU A 134 -3.17 -0.65 -1.62
C LEU A 134 -4.53 -1.19 -1.18
N LEU A 135 -4.54 -2.32 -0.50
CA LEU A 135 -5.69 -2.78 0.29
C LEU A 135 -5.36 -2.62 1.76
N VAL A 136 -6.20 -1.85 2.46
CA VAL A 136 -6.06 -1.62 3.89
C VAL A 136 -6.61 -2.83 4.66
N ILE A 137 -5.81 -3.34 5.59
CA ILE A 137 -6.12 -4.46 6.47
C ILE A 137 -6.44 -3.98 7.88
N THR A 138 -5.70 -2.99 8.38
CA THR A 138 -5.76 -2.60 9.79
C THR A 138 -6.14 -1.13 9.98
N GLY A 139 -7.00 -0.85 10.96
CA GLY A 139 -7.46 0.51 11.31
C GLY A 139 -8.85 0.86 10.76
N PRO A 140 -9.26 2.14 10.89
CA PRO A 140 -10.62 2.58 10.53
C PRO A 140 -10.98 2.41 9.05
N PHE A 141 -9.99 2.31 8.17
CA PHE A 141 -10.15 2.15 6.73
C PHE A 141 -10.03 0.69 6.27
N ALA A 142 -9.98 -0.29 7.19
CA ALA A 142 -9.88 -1.70 6.85
C ALA A 142 -10.94 -2.16 5.83
N GLY A 143 -10.50 -2.83 4.77
CA GLY A 143 -11.33 -3.30 3.66
C GLY A 143 -11.48 -2.31 2.52
N THR A 144 -10.88 -1.13 2.60
CA THR A 144 -10.92 -0.11 1.53
C THR A 144 -9.65 -0.09 0.69
N LEU A 145 -9.77 0.47 -0.52
CA LEU A 145 -8.67 0.54 -1.48
C LEU A 145 -8.25 1.97 -1.80
N TRP A 146 -6.94 2.11 -1.95
CA TRP A 146 -6.25 3.37 -2.14
C TRP A 146 -5.23 3.24 -3.25
N TRP A 147 -5.01 4.33 -3.96
CA TRP A 147 -3.96 4.46 -4.94
C TRP A 147 -2.70 5.02 -4.28
N ASP A 148 -1.61 4.27 -4.37
CA ASP A 148 -0.28 4.76 -4.05
C ASP A 148 0.29 5.51 -5.26
N GLY A 149 0.13 6.84 -5.23
CA GLY A 149 0.61 7.77 -6.24
C GLY A 149 1.89 8.50 -5.84
N ARG A 150 2.58 8.03 -4.80
CA ARG A 150 3.70 8.77 -4.20
C ARG A 150 4.87 8.92 -5.17
N ALA A 151 5.05 7.96 -6.09
CA ALA A 151 6.10 8.02 -7.11
C ALA A 151 6.10 9.30 -7.97
N THR A 152 4.96 9.98 -8.12
CA THR A 152 4.85 11.20 -8.94
C THR A 152 4.22 12.40 -8.25
N SER A 153 3.52 12.20 -7.14
CA SER A 153 2.74 13.26 -6.48
C SER A 153 2.95 13.32 -4.97
N ASP A 154 3.69 12.37 -4.40
CA ASP A 154 3.81 12.17 -2.95
C ASP A 154 2.46 11.90 -2.22
N LEU A 155 1.37 11.65 -2.97
CA LEU A 155 0.03 11.40 -2.42
C LEU A 155 -0.38 9.93 -2.45
N ILE A 156 -1.14 9.54 -1.43
CA ILE A 156 -1.97 8.34 -1.41
C ILE A 156 -3.43 8.80 -1.51
N ILE A 157 -4.16 8.28 -2.50
CA ILE A 157 -5.47 8.81 -2.88
C ILE A 157 -6.53 7.74 -2.71
N PRO A 158 -7.72 8.06 -2.16
CA PRO A 158 -8.79 7.09 -2.09
C PRO A 158 -9.25 6.71 -3.49
N LEU A 159 -9.31 5.40 -3.80
CA LEU A 159 -10.02 4.96 -5.01
C LEU A 159 -11.51 5.15 -4.76
N SER A 160 -12.20 5.91 -5.60
CA SER A 160 -13.59 6.26 -5.37
C SER A 160 -14.45 6.14 -6.63
N LEU A 161 -15.72 5.78 -6.42
CA LEU A 161 -16.78 5.86 -7.43
C LEU A 161 -17.40 7.25 -7.51
N ASP A 162 -17.16 8.11 -6.51
CA ASP A 162 -17.75 9.44 -6.42
C ASP A 162 -16.77 10.45 -5.82
N HIS A 163 -15.87 10.95 -6.66
CA HIS A 163 -14.93 12.00 -6.29
C HIS A 163 -15.60 13.37 -6.06
N ALA A 164 -16.77 13.61 -6.66
CA ALA A 164 -17.51 14.85 -6.45
C ALA A 164 -18.23 14.87 -5.09
N GLY A 165 -18.63 13.71 -4.58
CA GLY A 165 -19.32 13.53 -3.29
C GLY A 165 -18.42 13.25 -2.09
N GLY A 166 -17.15 13.67 -2.13
CA GLY A 166 -16.23 13.53 -1.00
C GLY A 166 -15.29 12.32 -1.08
N ALA A 167 -15.21 11.65 -2.23
CA ALA A 167 -14.19 10.65 -2.55
C ALA A 167 -14.10 9.50 -1.53
N ARG A 168 -15.25 8.97 -1.08
CA ARG A 168 -15.26 7.79 -0.19
C ARG A 168 -14.45 6.66 -0.84
N PRO A 169 -13.47 6.06 -0.13
CA PRO A 169 -12.78 4.88 -0.60
C PRO A 169 -13.74 3.73 -0.92
N VAL A 170 -13.56 3.08 -2.06
CA VAL A 170 -14.29 1.86 -2.42
C VAL A 170 -13.90 0.71 -1.49
N THR A 171 -14.84 -0.19 -1.22
CA THR A 171 -14.54 -1.46 -0.56
C THR A 171 -13.88 -2.44 -1.53
N PHE A 172 -13.32 -3.53 -1.00
CA PHE A 172 -12.76 -4.61 -1.80
C PHE A 172 -13.75 -5.19 -2.81
N GLY A 173 -14.98 -5.47 -2.40
CA GLY A 173 -16.04 -5.98 -3.26
C GLY A 173 -16.46 -4.98 -4.33
N GLU A 174 -16.48 -3.68 -4.01
CA GLU A 174 -16.72 -2.63 -5.01
C GLU A 174 -15.56 -2.55 -6.01
N TRP A 175 -14.32 -2.64 -5.58
CA TRP A 175 -13.17 -2.58 -6.46
C TRP A 175 -13.01 -3.83 -7.35
N LEU A 176 -13.40 -5.00 -6.85
CA LEU A 176 -13.11 -6.27 -7.51
C LEU A 176 -13.66 -6.31 -8.95
N GLY A 177 -12.75 -6.54 -9.90
CA GLY A 177 -13.08 -6.58 -11.34
C GLY A 177 -13.08 -5.21 -12.04
N ARG A 178 -12.71 -4.14 -11.35
CA ARG A 178 -12.52 -2.80 -11.93
C ARG A 178 -11.04 -2.50 -12.15
N ASP A 179 -10.75 -1.58 -13.07
CA ASP A 179 -9.42 -0.98 -13.15
C ASP A 179 -9.29 0.11 -12.08
N SER A 180 -8.14 0.17 -11.41
CA SER A 180 -7.88 1.18 -10.38
C SER A 180 -7.73 2.57 -10.99
N TRP A 181 -7.24 2.65 -12.23
CA TRP A 181 -7.14 3.90 -12.98
C TRP A 181 -8.51 4.56 -13.19
N ASP A 182 -9.57 3.77 -13.39
CA ASP A 182 -10.94 4.28 -13.59
C ASP A 182 -11.57 4.86 -12.30
N LEU A 183 -10.92 4.63 -11.15
CA LEU A 183 -11.39 5.03 -9.82
C LEU A 183 -10.57 6.20 -9.24
N LEU A 184 -9.68 6.78 -10.04
CA LEU A 184 -8.92 7.97 -9.68
C LEU A 184 -9.73 9.26 -9.88
N PRO A 185 -9.35 10.36 -9.21
CA PRO A 185 -9.98 11.66 -9.43
C PRO A 185 -9.95 12.07 -10.91
N PRO A 186 -10.95 12.82 -11.41
CA PRO A 186 -10.90 13.36 -12.75
C PRO A 186 -9.61 14.16 -13.00
N GLY A 187 -8.90 13.87 -14.08
CA GLY A 187 -7.62 14.50 -14.42
C GLY A 187 -6.39 13.79 -13.84
N TRP A 188 -6.57 12.79 -12.97
CA TRP A 188 -5.51 11.86 -12.56
C TRP A 188 -5.47 10.66 -13.53
N GLY A 189 -4.43 10.59 -14.37
CA GLY A 189 -4.04 9.35 -15.08
C GLY A 189 -4.89 8.91 -16.30
N ARG A 190 -4.72 9.61 -17.42
CA ARG A 190 -4.52 9.11 -18.81
C ARG A 190 -4.40 10.35 -19.70
N ALA A 191 -3.21 10.62 -20.23
CA ALA A 191 -3.02 11.51 -21.38
C ALA A 191 -3.22 10.70 -22.66
#